data_AF-A0AA36DS24-F1
#
_entry.id   AF-A0AA36DS24-F1
#
_cell.length_a   1.000
_cell.length_b   1.000
_cell.length_c   1.000
_cell.angle_alpha   90.00
_cell.angle_beta   90.00
_cell.angle_gamma   90.00
#
_symmetry.space_group_name_H-M   'P 1'
#
loop_
_entity.id
_entity.type
_entity.pdbx_description
1 polymer ?
#
loop_
_entity_poly.entity_id
_entity_poly.type
_entity_poly.pdbx_seq_one_letter_code
_entity_poly.pdbx_strand_id
1 'polypeptide(L)'
;MKTFAESLLVLILAAASTFRGQFSLKNRLCSNSTMSDTYRRIFLDYHNRKRLDVALGREPNLHGMLNSAREMYFLEWDCDLEDKAHIATDCPGFVPRYLNIAVNHMKMAYLNGTIPDFISVLYEVLEHWWGKGRNFGVDSNNIYHSSMDSFGKMVFSDTTKLGCSYQLCFNDGQAWINFICLYNAIPRENEPLWETGKPCTANLACTYPRSLCVNGMCVMGDVEDDNSNNMCSNSPGMTDSIRQIFLNVHNLYRSRIARGLEKTAAGNKAPTARRMYRLNWNCELEKRAMDSARKCNYGMAEQPKESLFYSTNIIGNLTNLDKMRAAKRACRMFWDQLRQRAFVRVNFWSGAYRNYANMAIGENKLLGCAINTCSTFTVISCHYLYQKRINETETVPLYEVGKPCDSCLSTCKDGLCP
;
A
#
# COMPACT_ATOMS: atom_id res chain seq x y z
N MET A 1 -35.56 13.58 -16.78
CA MET A 1 -34.77 12.74 -15.84
C MET A 1 -34.55 11.31 -16.32
N LYS A 2 -35.42 10.69 -17.16
CA LYS A 2 -35.15 9.35 -17.75
C LYS A 2 -33.99 9.32 -18.76
N THR A 3 -33.69 10.43 -19.43
CA THR A 3 -32.69 10.51 -20.51
C THR A 3 -31.23 10.62 -20.04
N PHE A 4 -30.99 11.00 -18.77
CA PHE A 4 -29.63 11.13 -18.22
C PHE A 4 -29.07 9.79 -17.72
N ALA A 5 -29.93 8.90 -17.23
CA ALA A 5 -29.56 7.56 -16.76
C ALA A 5 -29.21 6.62 -17.92
N GLU A 6 -29.93 6.70 -19.04
CA GLU A 6 -29.65 5.90 -20.25
C GLU A 6 -28.35 6.34 -20.93
N SER A 7 -28.04 7.64 -20.91
CA SER A 7 -26.79 8.18 -21.47
C SER A 7 -25.56 7.76 -20.65
N LEU A 8 -25.70 7.61 -19.33
CA LEU A 8 -24.64 7.12 -18.45
C LEU A 8 -24.40 5.62 -18.64
N LEU A 9 -25.46 4.84 -18.88
CA LEU A 9 -25.39 3.39 -19.13
C LEU A 9 -24.65 3.06 -20.44
N VAL A 10 -24.88 3.86 -21.49
CA VAL A 10 -24.22 3.70 -22.81
C VAL A 10 -22.74 4.10 -22.74
N LEU A 11 -22.38 5.12 -21.96
CA LEU A 11 -20.97 5.49 -21.71
C LEU A 11 -20.21 4.45 -20.86
N ILE A 12 -20.89 3.79 -19.91
CA ILE A 12 -20.33 2.69 -19.11
C ILE A 12 -20.05 1.45 -19.99
N LEU A 13 -20.93 1.13 -20.94
CA LEU A 13 -20.72 0.04 -21.89
C LEU A 13 -19.63 0.34 -22.92
N ALA A 14 -19.50 1.59 -23.37
CA ALA A 14 -18.47 2.01 -24.31
C ALA A 14 -17.05 1.95 -23.68
N ALA A 15 -16.90 2.36 -22.42
CA ALA A 15 -15.62 2.26 -21.70
C ALA A 15 -15.21 0.80 -21.39
N ALA A 16 -16.17 -0.11 -21.24
CA ALA A 16 -15.92 -1.54 -21.08
C ALA A 16 -15.50 -2.23 -22.39
N SER A 17 -15.86 -1.67 -23.55
CA SER A 17 -15.58 -2.28 -24.85
C SER A 17 -14.12 -2.16 -25.32
N THR A 18 -13.34 -1.21 -24.78
CA THR A 18 -11.90 -1.09 -25.04
C THR A 18 -11.03 -1.96 -24.13
N PHE A 19 -11.61 -2.73 -23.19
CA PHE A 19 -10.90 -3.61 -22.25
C PHE A 19 -10.94 -5.10 -22.63
N ARG A 20 -11.34 -5.45 -23.86
CA ARG A 20 -11.51 -6.85 -24.30
C ARG A 20 -10.22 -7.58 -24.71
N GLY A 21 -9.04 -7.00 -24.49
CA GLY A 21 -7.77 -7.67 -24.76
C GLY A 21 -7.02 -8.02 -23.47
N GLN A 22 -6.92 -9.32 -23.17
CA GLN A 22 -5.95 -9.96 -22.26
C GLN A 22 -6.23 -10.16 -20.76
N PHE A 23 -7.39 -9.79 -20.21
CA PHE A 23 -7.80 -10.33 -18.89
C PHE A 23 -8.94 -11.31 -19.05
N SER A 24 -8.66 -12.58 -18.80
CA SER A 24 -9.66 -13.63 -18.67
C SER A 24 -10.65 -13.21 -17.58
N LEU A 25 -11.84 -12.77 -17.97
CA LEU A 25 -12.98 -12.64 -17.08
C LEU A 25 -13.31 -14.05 -16.57
N LYS A 26 -12.68 -14.47 -15.47
CA LYS A 26 -13.07 -15.66 -14.71
C LYS A 26 -14.57 -15.54 -14.44
N ASN A 27 -15.35 -16.39 -15.10
CA ASN A 27 -16.76 -16.17 -15.43
C ASN A 27 -17.73 -16.49 -14.28
N ARG A 28 -17.32 -16.20 -13.03
CA ARG A 28 -18.09 -16.12 -11.78
C ARG A 28 -17.11 -15.61 -10.73
N LEU A 29 -17.37 -14.44 -10.16
CA LEU A 29 -16.45 -13.84 -9.18
C LEU A 29 -16.37 -14.70 -7.91
N CYS A 30 -17.52 -15.18 -7.43
CA CYS A 30 -17.62 -16.09 -6.28
C CYS A 30 -18.63 -17.21 -6.55
N SER A 31 -18.37 -18.41 -6.02
CA SER A 31 -19.30 -19.56 -6.09
C SER A 31 -20.21 -19.56 -4.86
N ASN A 32 -21.47 -19.98 -5.01
CA ASN A 32 -22.44 -20.16 -3.90
C ASN A 32 -22.75 -18.92 -3.05
N SER A 33 -22.59 -17.71 -3.59
CA SER A 33 -22.98 -16.50 -2.88
C SER A 33 -24.41 -16.04 -3.20
N THR A 34 -25.05 -15.45 -2.20
CA THR A 34 -26.37 -14.80 -2.25
C THR A 34 -26.37 -13.52 -3.09
N MET A 35 -25.21 -12.86 -3.26
CA MET A 35 -25.08 -11.64 -4.04
C MET A 35 -24.77 -11.93 -5.52
N SER A 36 -25.38 -11.16 -6.43
CA SER A 36 -25.13 -11.28 -7.87
C SER A 36 -23.80 -10.62 -8.29
N ASP A 37 -23.21 -11.09 -9.39
CA ASP A 37 -22.00 -10.48 -9.97
C ASP A 37 -22.22 -9.03 -10.41
N THR A 38 -23.45 -8.62 -10.72
CA THR A 38 -23.81 -7.24 -11.02
C THR A 38 -23.52 -6.32 -9.83
N TYR A 39 -23.90 -6.73 -8.61
CA TYR A 39 -23.66 -5.92 -7.41
C TYR A 39 -22.19 -5.91 -7.01
N ARG A 40 -21.47 -7.05 -7.14
CA ARG A 40 -20.01 -7.09 -6.96
C ARG A 40 -19.31 -6.07 -7.83
N ARG A 41 -19.70 -5.99 -9.12
CA ARG A 41 -19.14 -5.02 -10.07
C ARG A 41 -19.43 -3.59 -9.65
N ILE A 42 -20.64 -3.27 -9.20
CA ILE A 42 -20.96 -1.90 -8.75
C ILE A 42 -20.06 -1.49 -7.58
N PHE A 43 -19.92 -2.35 -6.56
CA PHE A 43 -18.99 -2.09 -5.45
C PHE A 43 -17.56 -1.90 -5.95
N LEU A 44 -17.04 -2.87 -6.71
CA LEU A 44 -15.65 -2.88 -7.16
C LEU A 44 -15.31 -1.70 -8.07
N ASP A 45 -16.14 -1.46 -9.08
CA ASP A 45 -15.93 -0.42 -10.09
C ASP A 45 -16.02 0.96 -9.47
N TYR A 46 -16.95 1.18 -8.53
CA TYR A 46 -17.03 2.45 -7.80
C TYR A 46 -15.73 2.75 -7.05
N HIS A 47 -15.25 1.80 -6.25
CA HIS A 47 -14.00 1.98 -5.49
C HIS A 47 -12.82 2.23 -6.41
N ASN A 48 -12.68 1.42 -7.46
CA ASN A 48 -11.55 1.50 -8.38
C ASN A 48 -11.56 2.78 -9.21
N ARG A 49 -12.73 3.27 -9.64
CA ARG A 49 -12.87 4.55 -10.32
C ARG A 49 -12.46 5.72 -9.42
N LYS A 50 -13.00 5.76 -8.20
CA LYS A 50 -12.68 6.82 -7.23
C LYS A 50 -11.19 6.81 -6.83
N ARG A 51 -10.59 5.63 -6.65
CA ARG A 51 -9.14 5.47 -6.41
C ARG A 51 -8.30 5.93 -7.60
N LEU A 52 -8.74 5.65 -8.83
CA LEU A 52 -8.11 6.16 -10.06
C LEU A 52 -8.19 7.69 -10.12
N ASP A 53 -9.34 8.28 -9.81
CA ASP A 53 -9.48 9.74 -9.79
C ASP A 53 -8.53 10.38 -8.77
N VAL A 54 -8.33 9.77 -7.59
CA VAL A 54 -7.29 10.20 -6.63
C VAL A 54 -5.88 10.00 -7.20
N ALA A 55 -5.57 8.86 -7.82
CA ALA A 55 -4.27 8.60 -8.43
C ALA A 55 -3.90 9.64 -9.50
N LEU A 56 -4.90 10.08 -10.28
CA LEU A 56 -4.75 11.07 -11.33
C LEU A 56 -4.83 12.53 -10.83
N GLY A 57 -5.14 12.77 -9.55
CA GLY A 57 -5.35 14.12 -8.99
C GLY A 57 -6.61 14.80 -9.51
N ARG A 58 -7.66 14.01 -9.80
CA ARG A 58 -8.95 14.44 -10.37
C ARG A 58 -10.10 14.34 -9.37
N GLU A 59 -9.84 13.88 -8.15
CA GLU A 59 -10.86 13.82 -7.11
C GLU A 59 -10.96 15.16 -6.34
N PRO A 60 -12.16 15.75 -6.18
CA PRO A 60 -12.34 16.97 -5.39
C PRO A 60 -12.00 16.79 -3.90
N ASN A 61 -11.45 17.85 -3.31
CA ASN A 61 -11.27 17.97 -1.85
C ASN A 61 -12.25 19.02 -1.28
N LEU A 62 -12.22 19.26 0.04
CA LEU A 62 -12.94 20.38 0.64
C LEU A 62 -12.62 21.71 -0.07
N HIS A 63 -11.34 21.89 -0.42
CA HIS A 63 -10.86 22.98 -1.23
C HIS A 63 -9.97 22.44 -2.37
N GLY A 64 -10.31 22.78 -3.61
CA GLY A 64 -9.56 22.33 -4.79
C GLY A 64 -9.66 20.82 -5.01
N MET A 65 -8.54 20.21 -5.40
CA MET A 65 -8.43 18.79 -5.71
C MET A 65 -7.53 18.08 -4.70
N LEU A 66 -7.77 16.80 -4.49
CA LEU A 66 -6.84 15.93 -3.77
C LEU A 66 -5.51 15.82 -4.55
N ASN A 67 -4.42 15.69 -3.81
CA ASN A 67 -3.11 15.44 -4.39
C ASN A 67 -3.07 14.08 -5.09
N SER A 68 -2.41 14.01 -6.25
CA SER A 68 -2.25 12.76 -6.99
C SER A 68 -1.51 11.69 -6.18
N ALA A 69 -1.97 10.44 -6.27
CA ALA A 69 -1.31 9.32 -5.62
C ALA A 69 -0.32 8.61 -6.54
N ARG A 70 0.90 8.38 -6.04
CA ARG A 70 1.80 7.39 -6.65
C ARG A 70 1.44 6.00 -6.13
N GLU A 71 1.63 5.00 -6.98
CA GLU A 71 1.52 3.59 -6.60
C GLU A 71 0.17 3.19 -5.97
N MET A 72 -0.92 3.74 -6.49
CA MET A 72 -2.28 3.34 -6.11
C MET A 72 -2.64 2.02 -6.82
N TYR A 73 -3.09 1.01 -6.08
CA TYR A 73 -3.48 -0.29 -6.66
C TYR A 73 -4.99 -0.34 -6.95
N PHE A 74 -5.34 -1.00 -8.04
CA PHE A 74 -6.68 -1.54 -8.21
C PHE A 74 -6.98 -2.55 -7.11
N LEU A 75 -8.20 -2.51 -6.63
CA LEU A 75 -8.75 -3.53 -5.75
C LEU A 75 -9.21 -4.71 -6.60
N GLU A 76 -8.93 -5.91 -6.10
CA GLU A 76 -9.49 -7.16 -6.59
C GLU A 76 -10.61 -7.62 -5.66
N TRP A 77 -11.61 -8.28 -6.23
CA TRP A 77 -12.67 -8.89 -5.43
C TRP A 77 -12.14 -10.13 -4.70
N ASP A 78 -12.46 -10.27 -3.43
CA ASP A 78 -12.06 -11.41 -2.60
C ASP A 78 -13.31 -12.04 -1.97
N CYS A 79 -13.57 -13.31 -2.33
CA CYS A 79 -14.76 -14.03 -1.88
C CYS A 79 -14.73 -14.35 -0.39
N ASP A 80 -13.56 -14.55 0.22
CA ASP A 80 -13.48 -14.80 1.66
C ASP A 80 -13.83 -13.54 2.46
N LEU A 81 -13.47 -12.36 1.93
CA LEU A 81 -13.93 -11.08 2.48
C LEU A 81 -15.42 -10.86 2.24
N GLU A 82 -15.96 -11.26 1.09
CA GLU A 82 -17.40 -11.21 0.83
C GLU A 82 -18.18 -12.10 1.81
N ASP A 83 -17.77 -13.35 2.01
CA ASP A 83 -18.45 -14.29 2.90
C ASP A 83 -18.43 -13.78 4.36
N LYS A 84 -17.30 -13.23 4.80
CA LYS A 84 -17.21 -12.54 6.10
C LYS A 84 -18.15 -11.34 6.18
N ALA A 85 -18.22 -10.53 5.11
CA ALA A 85 -19.13 -9.40 5.05
C ALA A 85 -20.59 -9.86 5.13
N HIS A 86 -20.94 -10.95 4.45
CA HIS A 86 -22.29 -11.52 4.46
C HIS A 86 -22.70 -11.97 5.86
N ILE A 87 -21.84 -12.70 6.57
CA ILE A 87 -22.09 -13.09 7.96
C ILE A 87 -22.30 -11.86 8.86
N ALA A 88 -21.53 -10.78 8.66
CA ALA A 88 -21.67 -9.56 9.44
C ALA A 88 -22.94 -8.76 9.10
N THR A 89 -23.58 -9.01 7.95
CA THR A 89 -24.83 -8.32 7.57
C THR A 89 -26.07 -8.91 8.23
N ASP A 90 -25.99 -10.08 8.87
CA ASP A 90 -27.10 -10.76 9.54
C ASP A 90 -27.87 -9.86 10.51
N CYS A 91 -29.20 -10.02 10.55
CA CYS A 91 -30.10 -9.24 11.40
C CYS A 91 -30.12 -9.81 12.83
N PRO A 92 -30.01 -9.02 13.92
CA PRO A 92 -30.23 -7.56 14.01
C PRO A 92 -29.01 -6.67 13.69
N GLY A 93 -27.88 -7.25 13.28
CA GLY A 93 -26.64 -6.55 12.92
C GLY A 93 -25.59 -6.67 14.03
N PHE A 94 -24.59 -7.53 13.82
CA PHE A 94 -23.37 -7.53 14.62
C PHE A 94 -22.18 -7.48 13.67
N VAL A 95 -21.36 -6.43 13.79
CA VAL A 95 -20.12 -6.31 13.03
C VAL A 95 -18.98 -6.87 13.89
N PRO A 96 -18.45 -8.06 13.60
CA PRO A 96 -17.36 -8.62 14.38
C PRO A 96 -16.11 -7.76 14.26
N ARG A 97 -15.29 -7.75 15.32
CA ARG A 97 -13.93 -7.20 15.22
C ARG A 97 -13.06 -8.20 14.47
N TYR A 98 -12.87 -7.95 13.18
CA TYR A 98 -11.92 -8.72 12.38
C TYR A 98 -10.50 -8.25 12.62
N LEU A 99 -9.57 -9.20 12.77
CA LEU A 99 -8.15 -8.90 12.81
C LEU A 99 -7.68 -8.54 11.38
N ASN A 100 -7.02 -7.39 11.22
CA ASN A 100 -6.35 -6.94 9.98
C ASN A 100 -7.26 -6.59 8.81
N ILE A 101 -8.56 -6.49 9.07
CA ILE A 101 -9.56 -6.15 8.08
C ILE A 101 -10.22 -4.85 8.54
N ALA A 102 -10.24 -3.84 7.66
CA ALA A 102 -11.04 -2.65 7.91
C ALA A 102 -12.48 -2.88 7.47
N VAL A 103 -13.42 -2.20 8.14
CA VAL A 103 -14.85 -2.37 7.91
C VAL A 103 -15.50 -1.02 7.66
N ASN A 104 -16.18 -0.87 6.52
CA ASN A 104 -17.24 0.12 6.37
C ASN A 104 -18.58 -0.58 6.61
N HIS A 105 -19.42 0.04 7.45
CA HIS A 105 -20.75 -0.45 7.78
C HIS A 105 -21.74 0.71 7.73
N MET A 106 -22.92 0.47 7.14
CA MET A 106 -24.03 1.41 7.14
C MET A 106 -25.36 0.67 7.25
N LYS A 107 -26.24 1.18 8.11
CA LYS A 107 -27.63 0.75 8.25
C LYS A 107 -28.54 1.83 7.67
N MET A 108 -29.34 1.49 6.67
CA MET A 108 -30.34 2.39 6.08
C MET A 108 -31.75 1.93 6.42
N ALA A 109 -32.46 2.67 7.28
CA ALA A 109 -33.81 2.35 7.72
C ALA A 109 -34.87 3.11 6.91
N TYR A 110 -36.00 2.44 6.64
CA TYR A 110 -37.11 2.98 5.83
C TYR A 110 -38.40 2.96 6.64
N LEU A 111 -38.92 4.15 6.96
CA LEU A 111 -40.05 4.34 7.88
C LEU A 111 -41.42 3.91 7.33
N ASN A 112 -41.54 3.66 6.01
CA ASN A 112 -42.79 3.29 5.34
C ASN A 112 -42.72 1.95 4.59
N GLY A 113 -41.69 1.13 4.83
CA GLY A 113 -41.50 -0.19 4.20
C GLY A 113 -41.24 -0.18 2.68
N THR A 114 -41.41 0.95 2.01
CA THR A 114 -41.11 1.09 0.58
C THR A 114 -39.61 1.36 0.43
N ILE A 115 -38.90 0.37 -0.07
CA ILE A 115 -37.46 0.47 -0.37
C ILE A 115 -37.34 1.11 -1.76
N PRO A 116 -36.58 2.21 -1.91
CA PRO A 116 -36.27 2.75 -3.23
C PRO A 116 -35.54 1.72 -4.10
N ASP A 117 -35.36 2.02 -5.38
CA ASP A 117 -34.53 1.20 -6.26
C ASP A 117 -33.17 0.88 -5.60
N PHE A 118 -32.85 -0.41 -5.47
CA PHE A 118 -31.71 -0.87 -4.67
C PHE A 118 -30.38 -0.34 -5.21
N ILE A 119 -30.26 -0.18 -6.54
CA ILE A 119 -29.07 0.39 -7.18
C ILE A 119 -28.85 1.84 -6.72
N SER A 120 -29.92 2.62 -6.68
CA SER A 120 -29.88 4.01 -6.21
C SER A 120 -29.45 4.09 -4.74
N VAL A 121 -30.01 3.23 -3.88
CA VAL A 121 -29.61 3.12 -2.47
C VAL A 121 -28.13 2.74 -2.34
N LEU A 122 -27.67 1.76 -3.13
CA LEU A 122 -26.28 1.31 -3.11
C LEU A 122 -25.31 2.46 -3.46
N TYR A 123 -25.61 3.25 -4.49
CA TYR A 123 -24.79 4.42 -4.83
C TYR A 123 -24.84 5.51 -3.75
N GLU A 124 -25.98 5.71 -3.09
CA GLU A 124 -26.09 6.65 -1.96
C GLU A 124 -25.16 6.27 -0.81
N VAL A 125 -25.10 4.99 -0.43
CA VAL A 125 -24.17 4.49 0.60
C VAL A 125 -22.71 4.74 0.22
N LEU A 126 -22.35 4.41 -1.03
CA LEU A 126 -20.99 4.54 -1.54
C LEU A 126 -20.55 6.01 -1.62
N GLU A 127 -21.42 6.90 -2.07
CA GLU A 127 -21.17 8.35 -2.10
C GLU A 127 -21.15 8.94 -0.69
N HIS A 128 -21.96 8.45 0.24
CA HIS A 128 -21.90 8.88 1.63
C HIS A 128 -20.57 8.53 2.30
N TRP A 129 -20.09 7.28 2.14
CA TRP A 129 -18.79 6.86 2.66
C TRP A 129 -17.64 7.66 2.02
N TRP A 130 -17.63 7.75 0.70
CA TRP A 130 -16.58 8.47 -0.03
C TRP A 130 -16.59 9.98 0.24
N GLY A 131 -17.78 10.58 0.32
CA GLY A 131 -17.98 12.02 0.51
C GLY A 131 -17.38 12.57 1.81
N LYS A 132 -17.06 11.72 2.80
CA LYS A 132 -16.36 12.14 4.02
C LYS A 132 -15.01 12.81 3.72
N GLY A 133 -14.27 12.35 2.72
CA GLY A 133 -12.99 12.97 2.34
C GLY A 133 -13.15 14.43 1.91
N ARG A 134 -14.18 14.71 1.10
CA ARG A 134 -14.52 16.08 0.68
C ARG A 134 -15.09 16.92 1.84
N ASN A 135 -15.93 16.33 2.68
CA ASN A 135 -16.64 17.08 3.73
C ASN A 135 -15.71 17.52 4.87
N PHE A 136 -14.76 16.67 5.27
CA PHE A 136 -13.80 16.99 6.32
C PHE A 136 -12.52 17.62 5.79
N GLY A 137 -12.23 17.41 4.50
CA GLY A 137 -10.97 17.81 3.89
C GLY A 137 -9.83 16.85 4.22
N VAL A 138 -8.98 16.62 3.24
CA VAL A 138 -7.73 15.87 3.39
C VAL A 138 -6.56 16.85 3.30
N ASP A 139 -5.63 16.78 4.25
CA ASP A 139 -4.47 17.66 4.27
C ASP A 139 -3.44 17.32 3.18
N SER A 140 -2.43 18.18 3.01
CA SER A 140 -1.43 18.02 1.93
C SER A 140 -0.55 16.77 2.03
N ASN A 141 -0.46 16.16 3.22
CA ASN A 141 0.27 14.92 3.48
C ASN A 141 -0.65 13.70 3.47
N ASN A 142 -1.95 13.89 3.18
CA ASN A 142 -2.96 12.86 3.05
C ASN A 142 -3.14 12.04 4.33
N ILE A 143 -3.05 12.67 5.50
CA ILE A 143 -3.08 11.97 6.79
C ILE A 143 -4.47 11.46 7.10
N TYR A 144 -4.53 10.21 7.55
CA TYR A 144 -5.76 9.60 8.00
C TYR A 144 -6.20 10.16 9.36
N HIS A 145 -7.48 10.53 9.41
CA HIS A 145 -8.19 10.90 10.63
C HIS A 145 -9.52 10.15 10.75
N SER A 146 -9.86 9.73 11.97
CA SER A 146 -11.12 9.05 12.26
C SER A 146 -12.40 9.80 11.83
N SER A 147 -12.36 11.13 11.68
CA SER A 147 -13.48 11.92 11.15
C SER A 147 -13.85 11.55 9.71
N MET A 148 -12.89 11.09 8.92
CA MET A 148 -13.05 10.65 7.53
C MET A 148 -12.89 9.13 7.37
N ASP A 149 -13.14 8.37 8.44
CA ASP A 149 -12.85 6.93 8.56
C ASP A 149 -13.31 6.09 7.34
N SER A 150 -14.56 6.27 6.91
CA SER A 150 -15.11 5.50 5.78
C SER A 150 -14.47 5.82 4.43
N PHE A 151 -14.18 7.10 4.15
CA PHE A 151 -13.39 7.51 2.98
C PHE A 151 -11.97 6.94 3.07
N GLY A 152 -11.34 7.08 4.23
CA GLY A 152 -9.97 6.61 4.47
C GLY A 152 -9.79 5.13 4.13
N LYS A 153 -10.73 4.28 4.54
CA LYS A 153 -10.70 2.84 4.23
C LYS A 153 -10.83 2.53 2.73
N MET A 154 -11.66 3.29 2.01
CA MET A 154 -11.87 3.11 0.57
C MET A 154 -10.64 3.54 -0.25
N VAL A 155 -10.02 4.68 0.10
CA VAL A 155 -8.92 5.28 -0.66
C VAL A 155 -7.55 4.70 -0.27
N PHE A 156 -7.43 3.99 0.86
CA PHE A 156 -6.15 3.57 1.41
C PHE A 156 -5.29 2.78 0.40
N SER A 157 -4.12 3.31 0.08
CA SER A 157 -3.28 2.80 -1.02
C SER A 157 -2.68 1.40 -0.77
N ASP A 158 -2.63 0.96 0.49
CA ASP A 158 -2.16 -0.39 0.86
C ASP A 158 -3.25 -1.46 0.80
N THR A 159 -4.50 -1.06 0.57
CA THR A 159 -5.61 -1.98 0.31
C THR A 159 -5.50 -2.50 -1.12
N THR A 160 -5.61 -3.82 -1.26
CA THR A 160 -5.56 -4.52 -2.56
C THR A 160 -6.73 -5.46 -2.79
N LYS A 161 -7.49 -5.78 -1.75
CA LYS A 161 -8.66 -6.67 -1.83
C LYS A 161 -9.88 -6.04 -1.16
N LEU A 162 -11.04 -6.30 -1.78
CA LEU A 162 -12.35 -5.83 -1.36
C LEU A 162 -13.33 -7.01 -1.36
N GLY A 163 -14.16 -7.10 -0.32
CA GLY A 163 -15.36 -7.93 -0.35
C GLY A 163 -16.49 -7.20 0.36
N CYS A 164 -17.63 -7.07 -0.30
CA CYS A 164 -18.80 -6.39 0.27
C CYS A 164 -20.01 -7.30 0.23
N SER A 165 -20.93 -7.10 1.17
CA SER A 165 -22.23 -7.75 1.17
C SER A 165 -23.29 -6.81 1.72
N TYR A 166 -24.54 -7.19 1.53
CA TYR A 166 -25.69 -6.50 2.09
C TYR A 166 -26.77 -7.50 2.48
N GLN A 167 -27.61 -7.12 3.45
CA GLN A 167 -28.76 -7.91 3.85
C GLN A 167 -29.95 -6.98 4.10
N LEU A 168 -31.11 -7.35 3.55
CA LEU A 168 -32.38 -6.73 3.87
C LEU A 168 -32.95 -7.36 5.15
N CYS A 169 -33.32 -6.53 6.10
CA CYS A 169 -33.81 -6.90 7.41
C CYS A 169 -35.20 -6.30 7.67
N PHE A 170 -36.00 -7.01 8.45
CA PHE A 170 -37.33 -6.58 8.88
C PHE A 170 -37.51 -6.89 10.37
N ASN A 171 -38.04 -5.92 11.13
CA ASN A 171 -38.51 -6.15 12.50
C ASN A 171 -39.64 -5.18 12.83
N ASP A 172 -40.73 -5.67 13.45
CA ASP A 172 -41.85 -4.86 13.95
C ASP A 172 -42.36 -3.77 12.97
N GLY A 173 -42.50 -4.12 11.68
CA GLY A 173 -42.98 -3.20 10.64
C GLY A 173 -41.93 -2.21 10.10
N GLN A 174 -40.71 -2.21 10.64
CA GLN A 174 -39.57 -1.44 10.14
C GLN A 174 -38.70 -2.31 9.22
N ALA A 175 -38.39 -1.80 8.03
CA ALA A 175 -37.42 -2.39 7.11
C ALA A 175 -36.10 -1.60 7.13
N TRP A 176 -34.97 -2.28 7.06
CA TRP A 176 -33.67 -1.65 6.86
C TRP A 176 -32.72 -2.54 6.07
N ILE A 177 -31.71 -1.94 5.45
CA ILE A 177 -30.64 -2.67 4.77
C ILE A 177 -29.33 -2.43 5.52
N ASN A 178 -28.62 -3.50 5.84
CA ASN A 178 -27.24 -3.46 6.32
C ASN A 178 -26.30 -3.58 5.13
N PHE A 179 -25.35 -2.66 4.99
CA PHE A 179 -24.27 -2.70 3.99
C PHE A 179 -22.94 -2.83 4.70
N ILE A 180 -22.11 -3.78 4.26
CA ILE A 180 -20.77 -3.98 4.79
C ILE A 180 -19.77 -4.13 3.65
N CYS A 181 -18.68 -3.38 3.71
CA CYS A 181 -17.49 -3.61 2.89
C CYS A 181 -16.28 -3.87 3.80
N LEU A 182 -15.57 -4.95 3.49
CA LEU A 182 -14.36 -5.39 4.15
C LEU A 182 -13.16 -5.14 3.24
N TYR A 183 -12.10 -4.60 3.82
CA TYR A 183 -10.85 -4.26 3.14
C TYR A 183 -9.72 -5.02 3.80
N ASN A 184 -8.81 -5.59 3.01
CA ASN A 184 -7.72 -6.36 3.56
C ASN A 184 -6.64 -5.54 4.28
N ALA A 185 -6.76 -4.21 4.38
CA ALA A 185 -5.81 -3.33 5.06
C ALA A 185 -6.53 -2.28 5.93
N ILE A 186 -5.85 -1.81 6.98
CA ILE A 186 -6.39 -0.84 7.95
C ILE A 186 -5.56 0.45 7.91
N PRO A 187 -6.13 1.62 7.54
CA PRO A 187 -5.47 2.90 7.75
C PRO A 187 -5.38 3.19 9.26
N ARG A 188 -4.28 3.77 9.71
CA ARG A 188 -4.06 4.09 11.14
C ARG A 188 -3.98 5.59 11.34
N GLU A 189 -4.43 6.04 12.51
CA GLU A 189 -4.42 7.45 12.89
C GLU A 189 -3.01 8.05 12.70
N ASN A 190 -2.95 9.24 12.11
CA ASN A 190 -1.71 9.96 11.83
C ASN A 190 -0.77 9.30 10.80
N GLU A 191 -1.24 8.30 10.05
CA GLU A 191 -0.51 7.74 8.92
C GLU A 191 -1.09 8.22 7.58
N PRO A 192 -0.26 8.39 6.54
CA PRO A 192 -0.75 8.80 5.23
C PRO A 192 -1.61 7.71 4.59
N LEU A 193 -2.75 8.10 4.02
CA LEU A 193 -3.64 7.25 3.23
C LEU A 193 -2.99 6.82 1.90
N TRP A 194 -2.24 7.73 1.30
CA TRP A 194 -1.40 7.48 0.12
C TRP A 194 -0.20 8.41 0.09
N GLU A 195 0.79 8.05 -0.71
CA GLU A 195 1.94 8.90 -0.96
C GLU A 195 1.69 9.82 -2.16
N THR A 196 1.90 11.13 -1.97
CA THR A 196 1.80 12.08 -3.08
C THR A 196 2.88 11.83 -4.12
N GLY A 197 2.47 11.78 -5.39
CA GLY A 197 3.39 11.68 -6.52
C GLY A 197 2.65 11.46 -7.83
N LYS A 198 3.42 11.40 -8.92
CA LYS A 198 2.83 11.10 -10.23
C LYS A 198 2.26 9.68 -10.23
N PRO A 199 1.11 9.44 -10.87
CA PRO A 199 0.59 8.10 -11.09
C PRO A 199 1.63 7.26 -11.86
N CYS A 200 1.49 5.93 -11.80
CA CYS A 200 2.45 5.07 -12.48
C CYS A 200 2.44 5.34 -13.99
N THR A 201 3.60 5.23 -14.63
CA THR A 201 3.74 5.31 -16.10
C THR A 201 4.48 4.10 -16.67
N ALA A 202 5.00 3.24 -15.79
CA ALA A 202 5.72 2.02 -16.12
C ALA A 202 5.59 1.03 -14.96
N ASN A 203 5.67 -0.26 -15.26
CA ASN A 203 5.50 -1.36 -14.29
C ASN A 203 6.45 -1.25 -13.09
N LEU A 204 7.67 -0.74 -13.29
CA LEU A 204 8.65 -0.58 -12.21
C LEU A 204 8.21 0.38 -11.09
N ALA A 205 7.25 1.27 -11.37
CA ALA A 205 6.67 2.13 -10.35
C ALA A 205 5.78 1.36 -9.36
N CYS A 206 5.35 0.14 -9.70
CA CYS A 206 4.53 -0.75 -8.88
C CYS A 206 5.44 -1.78 -8.17
N THR A 207 5.48 -1.74 -6.84
CA THR A 207 6.45 -2.51 -6.06
C THR A 207 6.06 -3.96 -5.80
N TYR A 208 4.78 -4.32 -5.94
CA TYR A 208 4.34 -5.72 -5.83
C TYR A 208 4.93 -6.57 -6.98
N PRO A 209 5.31 -7.83 -6.73
CA PRO A 209 5.83 -8.72 -7.76
C PRO A 209 4.90 -8.81 -8.96
N ARG A 210 5.48 -8.84 -10.17
CA ARG A 210 4.76 -8.96 -11.45
C ARG A 210 3.68 -7.90 -11.68
N SER A 211 3.67 -6.81 -10.90
CA SER A 211 2.65 -5.78 -11.02
C SER A 211 2.83 -4.97 -12.29
N LEU A 212 1.69 -4.61 -12.89
CA LEU A 212 1.62 -3.83 -14.11
C LEU A 212 1.10 -2.43 -13.80
N CYS A 213 1.54 -1.46 -14.59
CA CYS A 213 0.94 -0.15 -14.59
C CYS A 213 -0.08 -0.04 -15.73
N VAL A 214 -1.35 0.20 -15.39
CA VAL A 214 -2.45 0.36 -16.33
C VAL A 214 -3.12 1.70 -16.07
N ASN A 215 -3.01 2.63 -17.02
CA ASN A 215 -3.67 3.95 -16.98
C ASN A 215 -3.45 4.73 -15.67
N GLY A 216 -2.25 4.65 -15.08
CA GLY A 216 -1.89 5.37 -13.85
C GLY A 216 -2.11 4.59 -12.55
N MET A 217 -2.73 3.41 -12.62
CA MET A 217 -2.99 2.52 -11.50
C MET A 217 -2.14 1.25 -11.60
N CYS A 218 -1.72 0.74 -10.44
CA CYS A 218 -1.04 -0.53 -10.34
C CYS A 218 -2.06 -1.69 -10.30
N VAL A 219 -1.80 -2.73 -11.07
CA VAL A 219 -2.53 -4.01 -11.02
C VAL A 219 -1.56 -5.04 -10.46
N MET A 220 -1.96 -5.78 -9.41
CA MET A 220 -1.12 -6.87 -8.91
C MET A 220 -1.02 -7.97 -9.96
N GLY A 221 0.16 -8.55 -10.12
CA GLY A 221 0.32 -9.70 -11.01
C GLY A 221 -0.06 -10.99 -10.29
N ASP A 222 -0.54 -11.98 -11.05
CA ASP A 222 -0.78 -13.32 -10.52
C ASP A 222 0.53 -13.93 -9.99
N VAL A 223 0.56 -14.22 -8.69
CA VAL A 223 1.64 -14.95 -8.04
C VAL A 223 1.18 -16.40 -7.91
N GLU A 224 1.44 -17.19 -8.95
CA GLU A 224 1.01 -18.60 -9.05
C GLU A 224 1.60 -19.51 -7.94
N ASP A 225 2.61 -19.05 -7.21
CA ASP A 225 3.16 -19.72 -6.03
C ASP A 225 3.77 -18.69 -5.07
N ASP A 226 2.98 -18.16 -4.13
CA ASP A 226 3.47 -17.26 -3.08
C ASP A 226 4.45 -17.95 -2.12
N ASN A 227 4.62 -19.28 -2.20
CA ASN A 227 5.53 -20.06 -1.37
C ASN A 227 6.87 -20.38 -2.05
N SER A 228 7.12 -19.88 -3.28
CA SER A 228 8.37 -20.15 -3.96
C SER A 228 9.57 -19.64 -3.15
N ASN A 229 10.64 -20.44 -3.12
CA ASN A 229 11.84 -20.15 -2.33
C ASN A 229 13.12 -20.39 -3.14
N ASN A 230 13.10 -19.98 -4.42
CA ASN A 230 14.15 -20.25 -5.38
C ASN A 230 15.30 -19.23 -5.28
N MET A 231 15.05 -18.03 -4.75
CA MET A 231 16.10 -17.02 -4.59
C MET A 231 17.12 -17.41 -3.51
N CYS A 232 16.65 -18.04 -2.42
CA CYS A 232 17.49 -18.51 -1.32
C CYS A 232 16.99 -19.85 -0.80
N SER A 233 17.78 -20.91 -0.98
CA SER A 233 17.46 -22.24 -0.44
C SER A 233 17.49 -22.25 1.10
N ASN A 234 16.59 -23.00 1.72
CA ASN A 234 16.55 -23.26 3.18
C ASN A 234 16.28 -22.03 4.07
N SER A 235 15.49 -21.07 3.59
CA SER A 235 15.07 -19.90 4.37
C SER A 235 13.60 -19.97 4.78
N PRO A 236 13.25 -20.67 5.89
CA PRO A 236 11.87 -20.81 6.33
C PRO A 236 11.31 -19.46 6.80
N GLY A 237 10.09 -19.15 6.35
CA GLY A 237 9.37 -17.92 6.72
C GLY A 237 9.53 -16.75 5.73
N MET A 238 10.39 -16.89 4.73
CA MET A 238 10.56 -15.96 3.59
C MET A 238 10.23 -16.65 2.27
N THR A 239 9.70 -15.88 1.32
CA THR A 239 9.35 -16.34 -0.03
C THR A 239 9.89 -15.34 -1.05
N ASP A 240 10.04 -15.75 -2.31
CA ASP A 240 10.61 -14.89 -3.35
C ASP A 240 9.77 -13.62 -3.56
N SER A 241 8.45 -13.72 -3.42
CA SER A 241 7.53 -12.57 -3.44
C SER A 241 7.85 -11.54 -2.36
N ILE A 242 8.10 -12.00 -1.13
CA ILE A 242 8.47 -11.12 0.00
C ILE A 242 9.85 -10.48 -0.26
N ARG A 243 10.83 -11.26 -0.74
CA ARG A 243 12.16 -10.74 -1.10
C ARG A 243 12.08 -9.66 -2.17
N GLN A 244 11.27 -9.90 -3.19
CA GLN A 244 11.08 -8.97 -4.29
C GLN A 244 10.40 -7.67 -3.83
N ILE A 245 9.46 -7.72 -2.88
CA ILE A 245 8.90 -6.50 -2.25
C ILE A 245 10.00 -5.67 -1.61
N PHE A 246 10.81 -6.28 -0.74
CA PHE A 246 11.91 -5.56 -0.09
C PHE A 246 12.83 -4.92 -1.13
N LEU A 247 13.29 -5.71 -2.11
CA LEU A 247 14.21 -5.24 -3.14
C LEU A 247 13.60 -4.11 -4.00
N ASN A 248 12.34 -4.24 -4.40
CA ASN A 248 11.63 -3.26 -5.22
C ASN A 248 11.42 -1.95 -4.48
N VAL A 249 10.94 -1.99 -3.24
CA VAL A 249 10.67 -0.78 -2.46
C VAL A 249 11.98 -0.03 -2.16
N HIS A 250 13.05 -0.73 -1.80
CA HIS A 250 14.35 -0.10 -1.58
C HIS A 250 14.88 0.57 -2.85
N ASN A 251 14.90 -0.16 -3.98
CA ASN A 251 15.39 0.38 -5.24
C ASN A 251 14.50 1.50 -5.78
N LEU A 252 13.19 1.46 -5.57
CA LEU A 252 12.28 2.56 -5.90
C LEU A 252 12.67 3.83 -5.15
N TYR A 253 12.83 3.75 -3.83
CA TYR A 253 13.21 4.91 -3.02
C TYR A 253 14.61 5.45 -3.36
N ARG A 254 15.60 4.56 -3.53
CA ARG A 254 16.95 4.91 -3.98
C ARG A 254 16.95 5.63 -5.33
N SER A 255 16.19 5.10 -6.30
CA SER A 255 16.01 5.72 -7.62
C SER A 255 15.40 7.12 -7.51
N ARG A 256 14.42 7.28 -6.62
CA ARG A 256 13.71 8.56 -6.45
C ARG A 256 14.56 9.62 -5.79
N ILE A 257 15.30 9.28 -4.72
CA ILE A 257 16.23 10.25 -4.11
C ILE A 257 17.37 10.59 -5.04
N ALA A 258 17.92 9.60 -5.76
CA ALA A 258 18.99 9.85 -6.74
C ALA A 258 18.56 10.88 -7.79
N ARG A 259 17.29 10.87 -8.20
CA ARG A 259 16.69 11.79 -9.17
C ARG A 259 16.05 13.06 -8.56
N GLY A 260 16.19 13.29 -7.24
CA GLY A 260 15.66 14.49 -6.59
C GLY A 260 14.13 14.55 -6.56
N LEU A 261 13.48 13.39 -6.45
CA LEU A 261 12.02 13.25 -6.41
C LEU A 261 11.46 13.08 -4.99
N GLU A 262 12.33 12.99 -3.98
CA GLU A 262 11.95 12.86 -2.58
C GLU A 262 12.02 14.20 -1.87
N LYS A 263 11.00 14.49 -1.05
CA LYS A 263 10.93 15.69 -0.21
C LYS A 263 11.42 15.38 1.20
N THR A 264 12.05 16.35 1.83
CA THR A 264 12.42 16.32 3.26
C THR A 264 11.27 16.83 4.11
N ALA A 265 11.39 16.71 5.45
CA ALA A 265 10.44 17.31 6.39
C ALA A 265 10.26 18.83 6.20
N ALA A 266 11.29 19.53 5.72
CA ALA A 266 11.22 20.96 5.41
C ALA A 266 10.49 21.26 4.09
N GLY A 267 9.96 20.26 3.38
CA GLY A 267 9.28 20.38 2.10
C GLY A 267 10.20 20.51 0.89
N ASN A 268 11.49 20.79 1.10
CA ASN A 268 12.51 20.89 0.05
C ASN A 268 12.85 19.51 -0.54
N LYS A 269 13.31 19.47 -1.79
CA LYS A 269 13.82 18.24 -2.40
C LYS A 269 15.16 17.83 -1.78
N ALA A 270 15.33 16.53 -1.54
CA ALA A 270 16.64 15.97 -1.21
C ALA A 270 17.61 16.13 -2.40
N PRO A 271 18.93 16.30 -2.14
CA PRO A 271 19.91 16.44 -3.21
C PRO A 271 19.98 15.17 -4.07
N THR A 272 20.25 15.35 -5.37
CA THR A 272 20.43 14.24 -6.30
C THR A 272 21.71 13.47 -6.02
N ALA A 273 21.76 12.20 -6.40
CA ALA A 273 22.94 11.36 -6.25
C ALA A 273 23.58 11.11 -7.62
N ARG A 274 24.87 11.45 -7.78
CA ARG A 274 25.59 11.14 -9.02
C ARG A 274 25.89 9.66 -9.20
N ARG A 275 25.88 8.92 -8.09
CA ARG A 275 26.19 7.51 -8.01
C ARG A 275 25.37 6.86 -6.90
N MET A 276 24.37 6.11 -7.30
CA MET A 276 23.49 5.35 -6.42
C MET A 276 23.39 3.95 -7.00
N TYR A 277 23.98 2.96 -6.35
CA TYR A 277 23.93 1.60 -6.88
C TYR A 277 22.56 0.96 -6.66
N ARG A 278 22.17 0.12 -7.61
CA ARG A 278 21.05 -0.80 -7.46
C ARG A 278 21.42 -1.85 -6.40
N LEU A 279 20.48 -2.13 -5.51
CA LEU A 279 20.62 -3.23 -4.57
C LEU A 279 20.26 -4.55 -5.26
N ASN A 280 21.05 -5.57 -4.96
CA ASN A 280 20.82 -6.97 -5.29
C ASN A 280 20.60 -7.77 -4.01
N TRP A 281 19.81 -8.85 -4.10
CA TRP A 281 19.51 -9.69 -2.95
C TRP A 281 20.74 -10.51 -2.53
N ASN A 282 20.91 -10.72 -1.23
CA ASN A 282 21.98 -11.53 -0.66
C ASN A 282 21.43 -12.44 0.45
N CYS A 283 21.49 -13.75 0.22
CA CYS A 283 20.92 -14.75 1.14
C CYS A 283 21.64 -14.83 2.50
N GLU A 284 22.92 -14.50 2.56
CA GLU A 284 23.67 -14.47 3.84
C GLU A 284 23.25 -13.27 4.70
N LEU A 285 22.99 -12.11 4.09
CA LEU A 285 22.38 -10.97 4.78
C LEU A 285 20.95 -11.27 5.22
N GLU A 286 20.17 -12.00 4.42
CA GLU A 286 18.83 -12.46 4.82
C GLU A 286 18.90 -13.39 6.03
N LYS A 287 19.82 -14.36 6.03
CA LYS A 287 20.00 -15.27 7.17
C LYS A 287 20.30 -14.50 8.45
N ARG A 288 21.20 -13.51 8.39
CA ARG A 288 21.52 -12.63 9.53
C ARG A 288 20.33 -11.77 9.97
N ALA A 289 19.54 -11.28 9.01
CA ALA A 289 18.31 -10.56 9.29
C ALA A 289 17.29 -11.46 10.00
N MET A 290 17.18 -12.72 9.58
CA MET A 290 16.29 -13.71 10.18
C MET A 290 16.73 -14.07 11.60
N ASP A 291 18.02 -14.31 11.81
CA ASP A 291 18.58 -14.56 13.14
C ASP A 291 18.32 -13.39 14.10
N SER A 292 18.35 -12.15 13.59
CA SER A 292 18.00 -10.96 14.35
C SER A 292 16.50 -10.86 14.63
N ALA A 293 15.65 -11.14 13.64
CA ALA A 293 14.19 -11.07 13.78
C ALA A 293 13.64 -12.14 14.73
N ARG A 294 14.25 -13.33 14.76
CA ARG A 294 13.89 -14.45 15.66
C ARG A 294 14.16 -14.18 17.13
N LYS A 295 15.04 -13.23 17.45
CA LYS A 295 15.26 -12.81 18.85
C LYS A 295 14.02 -12.18 19.47
N CYS A 296 13.06 -11.73 18.65
CA CYS A 296 11.83 -11.07 19.13
C CYS A 296 12.08 -9.91 20.11
N ASN A 297 13.22 -9.23 20.01
CA ASN A 297 13.60 -8.11 20.87
C ASN A 297 13.64 -6.80 20.06
N TYR A 298 13.08 -5.72 20.63
CA TYR A 298 13.22 -4.38 20.11
C TYR A 298 14.40 -3.68 20.79
N GLY A 299 15.37 -3.24 20.00
CA GLY A 299 16.46 -2.42 20.50
C GLY A 299 17.80 -3.13 20.44
N MET A 300 18.73 -2.47 19.74
CA MET A 300 20.16 -2.71 19.72
C MET A 300 20.56 -4.19 19.65
N ALA A 301 20.50 -4.76 18.43
CA ALA A 301 21.61 -5.63 18.09
C ALA A 301 22.87 -4.76 18.21
N GLU A 302 23.86 -5.17 18.99
CA GLU A 302 25.20 -4.55 18.91
C GLU A 302 25.53 -4.36 17.43
N GLN A 303 25.92 -3.15 17.04
CA GLN A 303 26.42 -2.93 15.68
C GLN A 303 27.49 -4.00 15.47
N PRO A 304 27.31 -4.90 14.48
CA PRO A 304 28.35 -5.85 14.19
C PRO A 304 29.63 -5.06 13.95
N LYS A 305 30.70 -5.45 14.63
CA LYS A 305 32.01 -4.86 14.35
C LYS A 305 32.29 -5.09 12.86
N GLU A 306 32.34 -3.97 12.14
CA GLU A 306 32.71 -3.78 10.73
C GLU A 306 31.61 -4.07 9.66
N SER A 307 31.42 -3.08 8.78
CA SER A 307 30.71 -3.08 7.49
C SER A 307 29.24 -3.53 7.41
N LEU A 308 28.61 -3.99 8.49
CA LEU A 308 27.24 -4.49 8.49
C LEU A 308 26.29 -3.51 9.18
N PHE A 309 25.31 -3.00 8.44
CA PHE A 309 24.28 -2.07 8.93
C PHE A 309 22.92 -2.77 8.95
N TYR A 310 22.02 -2.35 9.84
CA TYR A 310 20.69 -2.94 9.93
C TYR A 310 19.58 -1.91 10.21
N SER A 311 18.38 -2.21 9.71
CA SER A 311 17.15 -1.45 9.97
C SER A 311 16.10 -2.41 10.48
N THR A 312 15.46 -2.06 11.60
CA THR A 312 14.44 -2.89 12.24
C THR A 312 13.15 -2.12 12.43
N ASN A 313 12.03 -2.80 12.16
CA ASN A 313 10.68 -2.32 12.47
C ASN A 313 9.92 -3.39 13.25
N ILE A 314 8.93 -2.94 14.02
CA ILE A 314 7.95 -3.80 14.66
C ILE A 314 6.57 -3.36 14.23
N ILE A 315 5.79 -4.31 13.74
CA ILE A 315 4.37 -4.10 13.48
C ILE A 315 3.61 -4.87 14.55
N GLY A 316 3.07 -4.12 15.53
CA GLY A 316 2.30 -4.68 16.64
C GLY A 316 0.88 -5.11 16.26
N ASN A 317 0.31 -5.98 17.09
CA ASN A 317 -1.09 -6.42 17.10
C ASN A 317 -1.49 -7.39 15.97
N LEU A 318 -0.63 -8.37 15.63
CA LEU A 318 -0.79 -9.16 14.40
C LEU A 318 -0.26 -10.60 14.49
N THR A 319 -1.14 -11.53 14.84
CA THR A 319 -1.06 -12.89 14.29
C THR A 319 -1.68 -12.84 12.88
N ASN A 320 -1.08 -13.51 11.89
CA ASN A 320 -1.59 -13.59 10.49
C ASN A 320 -1.62 -12.29 9.67
N LEU A 321 -0.62 -11.40 9.79
CA LEU A 321 -0.45 -10.32 8.81
C LEU A 321 0.04 -10.88 7.47
N ASP A 322 -0.52 -10.38 6.37
CA ASP A 322 0.06 -10.49 5.04
C ASP A 322 1.52 -9.99 5.07
N LYS A 323 2.48 -10.92 4.92
CA LYS A 323 3.91 -10.63 5.03
C LYS A 323 4.41 -9.71 3.92
N MET A 324 3.81 -9.75 2.74
CA MET A 324 4.19 -8.84 1.65
C MET A 324 3.80 -7.41 1.98
N ARG A 325 2.59 -7.21 2.51
CA ARG A 325 2.20 -5.87 3.01
C ARG A 325 3.06 -5.46 4.19
N ALA A 326 3.37 -6.37 5.11
CA ALA A 326 4.28 -6.12 6.23
C ALA A 326 5.64 -5.59 5.75
N ALA A 327 6.24 -6.28 4.76
CA ALA A 327 7.50 -5.90 4.15
C ALA A 327 7.44 -4.48 3.56
N LYS A 328 6.42 -4.23 2.74
CA LYS A 328 6.22 -2.94 2.08
C LYS A 328 6.05 -1.81 3.08
N ARG A 329 5.15 -1.99 4.05
CA ARG A 329 4.89 -1.03 5.13
C ARG A 329 6.13 -0.74 5.97
N ALA A 330 6.89 -1.77 6.35
CA ALA A 330 8.13 -1.59 7.10
C ALA A 330 9.15 -0.74 6.33
N CYS A 331 9.32 -0.99 5.03
CA CYS A 331 10.21 -0.20 4.17
C CYS A 331 9.76 1.26 4.04
N ARG A 332 8.45 1.51 3.91
CA ARG A 332 7.90 2.88 3.89
C ARG A 332 8.20 3.61 5.20
N MET A 333 7.95 2.96 6.34
CA MET A 333 8.25 3.51 7.66
C MET A 333 9.75 3.75 7.89
N PHE A 334 10.63 2.93 7.32
CA PHE A 334 12.08 3.18 7.34
C PHE A 334 12.42 4.48 6.59
N TRP A 335 11.87 4.61 5.38
CA TRP A 335 12.10 5.76 4.54
C TRP A 335 11.47 7.05 5.08
N ASP A 336 10.32 6.94 5.74
CA ASP A 336 9.56 8.05 6.31
C ASP A 336 10.33 8.91 7.31
N GLN A 337 11.40 8.39 7.90
CA GLN A 337 12.30 9.21 8.70
C GLN A 337 12.80 10.44 7.94
N LEU A 338 12.97 10.34 6.61
CA LEU A 338 13.29 11.45 5.69
C LEU A 338 12.24 12.58 5.70
N ARG A 339 10.97 12.22 5.86
CA ARG A 339 9.83 13.13 5.77
C ARG A 339 9.39 13.66 7.13
N GLN A 340 9.71 12.94 8.21
CA GLN A 340 9.20 13.23 9.55
C GLN A 340 10.20 13.97 10.44
N ARG A 341 11.50 13.91 10.14
CA ARG A 341 12.54 14.49 10.99
C ARG A 341 13.15 15.73 10.34
N ALA A 342 13.41 16.76 11.14
CA ALA A 342 14.19 17.90 10.67
C ALA A 342 15.67 17.51 10.59
N PHE A 343 16.29 17.67 9.43
CA PHE A 343 17.69 17.33 9.20
C PHE A 343 18.52 18.61 9.09
N VAL A 344 19.70 18.63 9.72
CA VAL A 344 20.72 19.63 9.39
C VAL A 344 21.29 19.34 8.00
N ARG A 345 21.60 18.06 7.70
CA ARG A 345 22.02 17.61 6.37
C ARG A 345 21.43 16.23 6.06
N VAL A 346 20.50 16.19 5.10
CA VAL A 346 19.71 14.99 4.79
C VAL A 346 20.50 13.86 4.10
N ASN A 347 21.65 14.20 3.52
CA ASN A 347 22.53 13.27 2.81
C ASN A 347 23.73 12.84 3.66
N PHE A 348 23.69 13.01 4.98
CA PHE A 348 24.74 12.54 5.91
C PHE A 348 24.16 11.56 6.90
N TRP A 349 24.94 10.58 7.33
CA TRP A 349 24.46 9.58 8.27
C TRP A 349 24.23 10.17 9.67
N SER A 350 23.21 9.68 10.38
CA SER A 350 22.99 9.93 11.80
C SER A 350 22.19 8.78 12.42
N GLY A 351 22.54 8.41 13.65
CA GLY A 351 21.77 7.43 14.43
C GLY A 351 20.31 7.84 14.62
N ALA A 352 20.01 9.15 14.62
CA ALA A 352 18.65 9.67 14.73
C ALA A 352 17.73 9.25 13.56
N TYR A 353 18.25 8.85 12.42
CA TYR A 353 17.44 8.43 11.27
C TYR A 353 18.08 7.24 10.55
N ARG A 354 18.62 6.31 11.36
CA ARG A 354 19.37 5.14 10.89
C ARG A 354 18.65 4.33 9.82
N ASN A 355 17.32 4.22 9.88
CA ASN A 355 16.59 3.34 8.97
C ASN A 355 16.58 3.94 7.55
N TYR A 356 16.24 5.22 7.42
CA TYR A 356 16.37 5.96 6.17
C TYR A 356 17.84 5.96 5.70
N ALA A 357 18.77 6.28 6.59
CA ALA A 357 20.18 6.38 6.27
C ALA A 357 20.71 5.10 5.64
N ASN A 358 20.43 3.94 6.23
CA ASN A 358 20.89 2.64 5.74
C ASN A 358 20.29 2.29 4.37
N MET A 359 19.02 2.62 4.12
CA MET A 359 18.40 2.45 2.79
C MET A 359 19.05 3.34 1.71
N ALA A 360 19.51 4.53 2.10
CA ALA A 360 20.00 5.56 1.19
C ALA A 360 21.52 5.53 0.92
N ILE A 361 22.28 4.58 1.49
CA ILE A 361 23.74 4.49 1.26
C ILE A 361 24.04 4.19 -0.22
N GLY A 362 24.54 5.18 -0.96
CA GLY A 362 24.75 5.13 -2.40
C GLY A 362 25.69 4.03 -2.86
N GLU A 363 26.72 3.74 -2.08
CA GLU A 363 27.73 2.71 -2.36
C GLU A 363 27.27 1.27 -2.09
N ASN A 364 26.20 1.08 -1.29
CA ASN A 364 25.72 -0.25 -0.98
C ASN A 364 25.09 -0.90 -2.22
N LYS A 365 25.39 -2.18 -2.44
CA LYS A 365 24.89 -3.01 -3.53
C LYS A 365 24.11 -4.23 -3.06
N LEU A 366 24.07 -4.49 -1.77
CA LEU A 366 23.55 -5.74 -1.20
C LEU A 366 22.48 -5.48 -0.14
N LEU A 367 21.44 -6.29 -0.20
CA LEU A 367 20.32 -6.27 0.72
C LEU A 367 19.94 -7.70 1.10
N GLY A 368 19.65 -7.94 2.37
CA GLY A 368 18.91 -9.11 2.80
C GLY A 368 17.98 -8.74 3.93
N CYS A 369 16.71 -9.13 3.84
CA CYS A 369 15.71 -8.82 4.85
C CYS A 369 14.96 -10.09 5.28
N ALA A 370 14.36 -10.02 6.46
CA ALA A 370 13.59 -11.10 7.05
C ALA A 370 12.37 -10.59 7.79
N ILE A 371 11.35 -11.45 7.89
CA ILE A 371 10.13 -11.21 8.66
C ILE A 371 9.92 -12.39 9.59
N ASN A 372 9.75 -12.11 10.89
CA ASN A 372 9.44 -13.11 11.89
C ASN A 372 8.23 -12.67 12.72
N THR A 373 7.23 -13.54 12.85
CA THR A 373 6.07 -13.30 13.72
C THR A 373 6.39 -13.83 15.11
N CYS A 374 6.38 -12.92 16.09
CA CYS A 374 6.49 -13.20 17.52
C CYS A 374 5.08 -13.35 18.13
N SER A 375 4.98 -13.52 19.45
CA SER A 375 3.70 -13.79 20.13
C SER A 375 2.64 -12.70 19.91
N THR A 376 3.02 -11.42 19.97
CA THR A 376 2.07 -10.29 19.89
C THR A 376 2.39 -9.27 18.79
N PHE A 377 3.52 -9.44 18.11
CA PHE A 377 4.00 -8.52 17.08
C PHE A 377 4.83 -9.24 16.03
N THR A 378 5.02 -8.60 14.87
CA THR A 378 5.92 -9.08 13.82
C THR A 378 7.15 -8.19 13.75
N VAL A 379 8.34 -8.80 13.73
CA VAL A 379 9.63 -8.12 13.56
C VAL A 379 10.04 -8.20 12.10
N ILE A 380 10.41 -7.05 11.53
CA ILE A 380 11.02 -6.94 10.22
C ILE A 380 12.44 -6.42 10.40
N SER A 381 13.42 -7.13 9.83
CA SER A 381 14.82 -6.70 9.85
C SER A 381 15.37 -6.68 8.43
N CYS A 382 16.11 -5.64 8.07
CA CYS A 382 16.86 -5.53 6.82
C CYS A 382 18.33 -5.26 7.14
N HIS A 383 19.22 -6.01 6.52
CA HIS A 383 20.66 -5.93 6.69
C HIS A 383 21.31 -5.49 5.38
N TYR A 384 22.36 -4.68 5.51
CA TYR A 384 23.05 -4.01 4.41
C TYR A 384 24.56 -4.19 4.61
N LEU A 385 25.29 -4.42 3.52
CA LEU A 385 26.75 -4.54 3.56
C LEU A 385 27.39 -3.30 2.94
N TYR A 386 28.11 -2.52 3.75
CA TYR A 386 28.82 -1.33 3.29
C TYR A 386 30.26 -1.32 3.80
N GLN A 387 31.21 -1.38 2.88
CA GLN A 387 32.63 -1.60 3.16
C GLN A 387 33.32 -0.47 3.94
N LYS A 388 32.76 0.74 3.96
CA LYS A 388 33.34 1.85 4.73
C LYS A 388 32.73 1.91 6.11
N ARG A 389 33.59 2.01 7.13
CA ARG A 389 33.15 2.32 8.49
C ARG A 389 32.52 3.71 8.49
N ILE A 390 31.27 3.80 8.92
CA ILE A 390 30.63 5.08 9.23
C ILE A 390 30.85 5.29 10.73
N ASN A 391 31.81 6.13 11.11
CA ASN A 391 31.92 6.59 12.49
C ASN A 391 30.82 7.63 12.75
N GLU A 392 30.13 7.56 13.90
CA GLU A 392 29.05 8.49 14.25
C GLU A 392 29.53 9.96 14.35
N THR A 393 30.84 10.16 14.46
CA THR A 393 31.53 11.45 14.52
C THR A 393 31.98 11.96 13.16
N GLU A 394 31.93 11.15 12.09
CA GLU A 394 32.41 11.53 10.76
C GLU A 394 31.28 12.03 9.85
N THR A 395 31.60 13.08 9.08
CA THR A 395 30.77 13.66 8.04
C THR A 395 30.75 12.80 6.77
N VAL A 396 30.45 11.50 6.90
CA VAL A 396 30.33 10.61 5.73
C VAL A 396 28.97 10.85 5.06
N PRO A 397 28.94 11.32 3.80
CA PRO A 397 27.69 11.44 3.08
C PRO A 397 27.14 10.04 2.76
N LEU A 398 25.82 9.87 2.84
CA LEU A 398 25.11 8.66 2.44
C LEU A 398 25.37 8.35 0.97
N TYR A 399 25.43 9.38 0.12
CA TYR A 399 25.70 9.29 -1.30
C TYR A 399 26.39 10.56 -1.80
N GLU A 400 27.13 10.41 -2.91
CA GLU A 400 27.79 11.54 -3.57
C GLU A 400 26.76 12.40 -4.30
N VAL A 401 26.75 13.69 -3.98
CA VAL A 401 25.84 14.65 -4.64
C VAL A 401 26.32 14.96 -6.05
N GLY A 402 25.39 15.02 -6.99
CA GLY A 402 25.64 15.46 -8.36
C GLY A 402 24.55 15.00 -9.31
N LYS A 403 24.73 15.23 -10.60
CA LYS A 403 23.71 14.87 -11.61
C LYS A 403 23.59 13.34 -11.70
N PRO A 404 22.36 12.80 -11.74
CA PRO A 404 22.14 11.35 -11.72
C PRO A 404 22.95 10.64 -12.81
N CYS A 405 23.54 9.50 -12.45
CA CYS A 405 24.32 8.63 -13.33
C CYS A 405 25.72 9.14 -13.74
N ASP A 406 26.11 10.37 -13.42
CA ASP A 406 27.37 10.98 -13.88
C ASP A 406 28.64 10.24 -13.42
N SER A 407 28.53 9.31 -12.48
CA SER A 407 29.66 8.48 -12.02
C SER A 407 29.37 6.98 -12.05
N CYS A 408 28.36 6.53 -12.79
CA CYS A 408 28.22 5.11 -13.07
C CYS A 408 29.32 4.65 -14.04
N LEU A 409 29.95 3.50 -13.76
CA LEU A 409 30.97 2.92 -14.63
C LEU A 409 30.39 2.36 -15.95
N SER A 410 29.09 2.12 -16.01
CA SER A 410 28.40 1.54 -17.15
C SER A 410 26.93 1.99 -17.19
N THR A 411 26.01 1.10 -17.61
CA THR A 411 24.58 1.39 -17.79
C THR A 411 23.94 2.00 -16.55
N CYS A 412 23.19 3.08 -16.73
CA CYS A 412 22.36 3.65 -15.67
C CYS A 412 20.88 3.50 -16.04
N LYS A 413 20.08 2.94 -15.12
CA LYS A 413 18.64 2.79 -15.31
C LYS A 413 17.91 3.43 -14.14
N ASP A 414 16.98 4.33 -14.43
CA ASP A 414 16.18 5.04 -13.43
C ASP A 414 17.01 5.79 -12.37
N GLY A 415 18.19 6.31 -12.75
CA GLY A 415 19.09 6.99 -11.81
C GLY A 415 19.90 6.05 -10.90
N LEU A 416 19.89 4.74 -11.18
CA LEU A 416 20.67 3.74 -10.46
C LEU A 416 21.79 3.17 -11.35
N CYS A 417 23.00 3.15 -10.80
CA CYS A 417 24.11 2.37 -11.33
C CYS A 417 23.85 0.87 -11.12
N PRO A 418 24.45 -0.02 -11.92
CA PRO A 418 24.11 -1.44 -11.93
C PRO A 418 24.64 -2.20 -10.71
#